data_AF-A0A7J8QR38-F1
#
_entry.id   AF-A0A7J8QR38-F1
#
_cell.length_a   1.000
_cell.length_b   1.000
_cell.length_c   1.000
_cell.angle_alpha   90.00
_cell.angle_beta   90.00
_cell.angle_gamma   90.00
#
_symmetry.space_group_name_H-M   'P 1'
#
loop_
_entity.id
_entity.type
_entity.pdbx_description
1 polymer ?
#
loop_
_entity_poly.entity_id
_entity_poly.type
_entity_poly.pdbx_seq_one_letter_code
_entity_poly.pdbx_strand_id
1 'polypeptide(L)'
;DGVIGVKNAAYEGLLNQRKKRPLCIPQAVLEAKVKQVAEKIEKNLEDENGGTGVYSASLSKNYVLENNESKEDIMTKIVDGHNLYNFIDTDILLRLEELEREEGLRLKKSTGESRPFIPRKFDTDRKFTTERMSNQLSCLGLDPPLAINRASSKSRSRLASKVAVGESLKDSAQK
;
A
#
# COMPACT_ATOMS: atom_id res chain seq x y z
N ASP A 1 57.06 7.54 -43.94
CA ASP A 1 55.77 7.72 -44.64
C ASP A 1 54.67 6.73 -44.23
N GLY A 2 54.97 5.45 -43.97
CA GLY A 2 53.94 4.45 -43.61
C GLY A 2 53.22 4.66 -42.27
N VAL A 3 53.90 5.15 -41.22
CA VAL A 3 53.32 5.28 -39.87
C VAL A 3 52.26 6.39 -39.78
N ILE A 4 52.40 7.45 -40.60
CA ILE A 4 51.44 8.56 -40.66
C ILE A 4 50.15 8.10 -41.36
N GLY A 5 50.27 7.28 -42.42
CA GLY A 5 49.12 6.70 -43.13
C GLY A 5 48.27 5.76 -42.25
N VAL A 6 48.91 4.95 -41.41
CA VAL A 6 48.20 4.02 -40.49
C VAL A 6 47.46 4.79 -39.38
N LYS A 7 48.07 5.85 -38.83
CA LYS A 7 47.41 6.71 -37.83
C LYS A 7 46.19 7.41 -38.41
N ASN A 8 46.27 7.91 -39.65
CA ASN A 8 45.15 8.56 -40.33
C ASN A 8 44.02 7.56 -40.65
N ALA A 9 44.33 6.34 -41.08
CA ALA A 9 43.33 5.30 -41.33
C ALA A 9 42.61 4.85 -40.03
N ALA A 10 43.35 4.73 -38.92
CA ALA A 10 42.76 4.45 -37.61
C ALA A 10 41.87 5.60 -37.10
N TYR A 11 42.25 6.86 -37.40
CA TYR A 11 41.48 8.04 -37.02
C TYR A 11 40.16 8.16 -37.79
N GLU A 12 40.17 7.88 -39.10
CA GLU A 12 38.95 7.81 -39.94
C GLU A 12 38.03 6.63 -39.55
N GLY A 13 38.61 5.49 -39.15
CA GLY A 13 37.87 4.34 -38.64
C GLY A 13 37.13 4.62 -37.33
N LEU A 14 37.72 5.43 -36.44
CA LEU A 14 37.10 5.87 -35.18
C LEU A 14 36.06 6.99 -35.37
N LEU A 15 36.23 7.84 -36.39
CA LEU A 15 35.28 8.91 -36.72
C LEU A 15 33.95 8.34 -37.27
N ASN A 16 34.01 7.22 -38.00
CA ASN A 16 32.86 6.54 -38.60
C ASN A 16 32.07 5.62 -37.64
N GLN A 17 32.57 5.36 -36.43
CA GLN A 17 31.85 4.62 -35.38
C GLN A 17 30.87 5.49 -34.58
N ARG A 18 30.89 6.80 -34.80
CA ARG A 18 29.94 7.72 -34.16
C ARG A 18 28.61 7.60 -34.89
N LYS A 19 27.65 6.87 -34.31
CA LYS A 19 26.24 6.84 -34.77
C LYS A 19 25.82 8.27 -35.12
N LYS A 20 25.54 8.53 -36.41
CA LYS A 20 25.12 9.85 -36.88
C LYS A 20 23.83 10.19 -36.13
N ARG A 21 23.83 11.33 -35.43
CA ARG A 21 22.65 11.93 -34.78
C ARG A 21 22.16 13.05 -35.69
N PRO A 22 21.47 12.73 -36.81
CA PRO A 22 21.03 13.75 -37.76
C PRO A 22 20.08 14.73 -37.07
N LEU A 23 20.03 15.95 -37.59
CA LEU A 23 19.12 16.96 -37.10
C LEU A 23 17.67 16.54 -37.44
N CYS A 24 16.79 16.46 -36.44
CA CYS A 24 15.40 16.06 -36.62
C CYS A 24 14.52 17.31 -36.74
N ILE A 25 14.36 17.81 -37.97
CA ILE A 25 13.41 18.90 -38.28
C ILE A 25 12.12 18.27 -38.82
N PRO A 26 10.96 18.45 -38.18
CA PRO A 26 9.69 17.94 -38.70
C PRO A 26 9.31 18.67 -39.99
N GLN A 27 8.78 17.94 -40.97
CA GLN A 27 8.43 18.46 -42.30
C GLN A 27 7.44 19.65 -42.24
N ALA A 28 6.52 19.63 -41.28
CA ALA A 28 5.55 20.72 -41.06
C ALA A 28 6.22 22.11 -40.93
N VAL A 29 7.42 22.20 -40.34
CA VAL A 29 8.14 23.47 -40.16
C VAL A 29 8.74 23.97 -41.48
N LEU A 30 9.21 23.06 -42.34
CA LEU A 30 9.72 23.44 -43.67
C LEU A 30 8.58 23.97 -44.54
N GLU A 31 7.42 23.33 -44.50
CA GLU A 31 6.23 23.77 -45.22
C GLU A 31 5.66 25.08 -44.70
N ALA A 32 5.62 25.28 -43.37
CA ALA A 32 5.13 26.52 -42.77
C ALA A 32 5.97 27.74 -43.17
N LYS A 33 7.30 27.58 -43.26
CA LYS A 33 8.21 28.65 -43.74
C LYS A 33 7.93 29.06 -45.17
N VAL A 34 7.57 28.11 -46.03
CA VAL A 34 7.21 28.37 -47.43
C VAL A 34 5.83 29.04 -47.51
N LYS A 35 4.88 28.60 -46.69
CA LYS A 35 3.48 29.05 -46.75
C LYS A 35 3.24 30.46 -46.18
N GLN A 36 4.10 30.98 -45.29
CA GLN A 36 3.98 32.31 -44.64
C GLN A 36 2.52 32.77 -44.43
N VAL A 37 1.71 31.94 -43.76
CA VAL A 37 0.31 32.28 -43.48
C VAL A 37 0.25 33.01 -42.14
N ALA A 38 -0.33 34.22 -42.16
CA ALA A 38 -0.66 34.95 -40.94
C ALA A 38 -1.96 34.39 -40.35
N GLU A 39 -1.85 33.35 -39.53
CA GLU A 39 -2.99 32.78 -38.81
C GLU A 39 -3.42 33.69 -37.65
N LYS A 40 -4.72 33.62 -37.29
CA LYS A 40 -5.21 34.32 -36.10
C LYS A 40 -4.57 33.72 -34.85
N ILE A 41 -3.86 34.55 -34.09
CA ILE A 41 -3.21 34.18 -32.84
C ILE A 41 -4.20 34.38 -31.69
N GLU A 42 -4.02 33.67 -30.58
CA GLU A 42 -4.83 33.83 -29.36
C GLU A 42 -4.89 35.29 -28.87
N LYS A 43 -3.84 36.08 -29.09
CA LYS A 43 -3.85 37.53 -28.81
C LYS A 43 -4.94 38.28 -29.57
N ASN A 44 -5.12 37.99 -30.87
CA ASN A 44 -6.16 38.62 -31.66
C ASN A 44 -7.55 38.18 -31.19
N LEU A 45 -7.69 36.94 -30.73
CA LEU A 45 -8.95 36.43 -30.15
C LEU A 45 -9.24 37.06 -28.79
N GLU A 46 -8.23 37.35 -27.97
CA GLU A 46 -8.40 38.09 -26.72
C GLU A 46 -8.93 39.50 -26.98
N ASP A 47 -8.30 40.23 -27.90
CA ASP A 47 -8.70 41.58 -28.29
C ASP A 47 -10.15 41.61 -28.83
N GLU A 48 -10.56 40.58 -29.60
CA GLU A 48 -11.93 40.42 -30.11
C GLU A 48 -12.96 40.12 -28.98
N ASN A 49 -12.57 39.40 -27.92
CA ASN A 49 -13.48 38.90 -26.88
C ASN A 49 -13.49 39.74 -25.59
N GLY A 50 -13.17 41.03 -25.67
CA GLY A 50 -13.25 41.97 -24.55
C GLY A 50 -11.91 42.31 -23.90
N GLY A 51 -10.80 41.84 -24.45
CA GLY A 51 -9.44 42.22 -24.07
C GLY A 51 -9.00 41.67 -22.71
N THR A 52 -7.84 42.17 -22.27
CA THR A 52 -7.18 41.73 -21.04
C THR A 52 -8.08 41.93 -19.81
N GLY A 53 -8.18 40.90 -18.98
CA GLY A 53 -8.96 40.91 -17.75
C GLY A 53 -10.44 40.52 -17.89
N VAL A 54 -11.00 40.51 -19.10
CA VAL A 54 -12.36 39.99 -19.37
C VAL A 54 -12.31 38.61 -20.01
N TYR A 55 -11.40 38.42 -20.98
CA TYR A 55 -11.24 37.15 -21.68
C TYR A 55 -10.65 36.07 -20.76
N SER A 56 -11.30 34.90 -20.72
CA SER A 56 -10.79 33.70 -20.04
C SER A 56 -10.44 32.63 -21.07
N ALA A 57 -9.14 32.34 -21.20
CA ALA A 57 -8.65 31.31 -22.10
C ALA A 57 -8.88 29.92 -21.50
N SER A 58 -9.75 29.12 -22.14
CA SER A 58 -9.96 27.73 -21.74
C SER A 58 -8.76 26.86 -22.13
N LEU A 59 -8.10 26.27 -21.14
CA LEU A 59 -6.90 25.44 -21.32
C LEU A 59 -7.19 24.10 -22.02
N SER A 60 -8.42 23.61 -21.95
CA SER A 60 -8.84 22.31 -22.49
C SER A 60 -9.18 22.31 -23.99
N LYS A 61 -9.32 23.49 -24.63
CA LYS A 61 -9.77 23.62 -26.03
C LYS A 61 -8.94 22.80 -27.02
N ASN A 62 -7.62 22.91 -26.89
CA ASN A 62 -6.65 22.38 -27.85
C ASN A 62 -6.16 20.97 -27.50
N TYR A 63 -6.80 20.29 -26.54
CA TYR A 63 -6.43 18.91 -26.20
C TYR A 63 -6.83 17.95 -27.34
N VAL A 64 -5.92 17.02 -27.63
CA VAL A 64 -6.14 15.95 -28.60
C VAL A 64 -6.62 14.73 -27.81
N LEU A 65 -7.91 14.48 -27.88
CA LEU A 65 -8.61 13.37 -27.24
C LEU A 65 -9.41 12.62 -28.30
N GLU A 66 -9.73 11.35 -28.04
CA GLU A 66 -10.55 10.54 -28.95
C GLU A 66 -11.96 11.10 -29.10
N ASN A 67 -12.55 11.56 -27.99
CA ASN A 67 -13.85 12.21 -27.95
C ASN A 67 -13.71 13.69 -27.58
N ASN A 68 -14.41 14.56 -28.31
CA ASN A 68 -14.36 16.00 -28.07
C ASN A 68 -15.28 16.47 -26.93
N GLU A 69 -16.30 15.67 -26.57
CA GLU A 69 -17.26 15.99 -25.51
C GLU A 69 -16.60 15.97 -24.13
N SER A 70 -15.70 15.00 -23.89
CA SER A 70 -15.02 14.83 -22.60
C SER A 70 -13.90 15.83 -22.32
N LYS A 71 -13.72 16.85 -23.17
CA LYS A 71 -12.71 17.91 -22.98
C LYS A 71 -12.97 18.77 -21.76
N GLU A 72 -14.24 18.96 -21.42
CA GLU A 72 -14.67 19.83 -20.32
C GLU A 72 -15.02 19.03 -19.05
N ASP A 73 -14.99 17.69 -19.12
CA ASP A 73 -15.27 16.83 -17.98
C ASP A 73 -14.22 17.02 -16.87
N ILE A 74 -14.71 17.18 -15.64
CA ILE A 74 -13.87 17.38 -14.46
C ILE A 74 -13.53 16.02 -13.86
N MET A 75 -12.25 15.65 -13.90
CA MET A 75 -11.76 14.47 -13.19
C MET A 75 -11.80 14.66 -11.69
N THR A 76 -12.45 13.75 -10.98
CA THR A 76 -12.43 13.72 -9.53
C THR A 76 -11.00 13.44 -9.05
N LYS A 77 -10.55 14.17 -8.02
CA LYS A 77 -9.20 14.02 -7.46
C LYS A 77 -9.16 13.07 -6.27
N ILE A 78 -10.15 13.16 -5.38
CA ILE A 78 -10.16 12.45 -4.09
C ILE A 78 -11.49 11.73 -3.93
N VAL A 79 -11.44 10.44 -3.61
CA VAL A 79 -12.59 9.59 -3.27
C VAL A 79 -12.24 8.81 -2.01
N ASP A 80 -13.08 8.87 -0.98
CA ASP A 80 -12.90 8.16 0.30
C ASP A 80 -11.50 8.35 0.95
N GLY A 81 -10.95 9.56 0.84
CA GLY A 81 -9.62 9.89 1.35
C GLY A 81 -8.45 9.37 0.51
N HIS A 82 -8.72 8.68 -0.60
CA HIS A 82 -7.73 8.16 -1.52
C HIS A 82 -7.64 9.00 -2.80
N ASN A 83 -6.44 9.11 -3.36
CA ASN A 83 -6.19 9.83 -4.60
C ASN A 83 -6.55 8.95 -5.81
N LEU A 84 -7.42 9.44 -6.69
CA LEU A 84 -7.87 8.65 -7.84
C LEU A 84 -6.74 8.34 -8.85
N TYR A 85 -5.78 9.25 -9.04
CA TYR A 85 -4.67 9.03 -9.97
C TYR A 85 -3.82 7.79 -9.65
N ASN A 86 -3.84 7.32 -8.39
CA ASN A 86 -3.10 6.14 -7.98
C ASN A 86 -3.72 4.83 -8.50
N PHE A 87 -4.97 4.89 -8.99
CA PHE A 87 -5.74 3.74 -9.48
C PHE A 87 -6.03 3.84 -10.99
N ILE A 88 -5.31 4.69 -11.73
CA ILE A 88 -5.46 4.78 -13.19
C ILE A 88 -4.41 3.89 -13.84
N ASP A 89 -4.82 2.69 -14.23
CA ASP A 89 -3.99 1.69 -14.89
C ASP A 89 -4.76 1.05 -16.05
N THR A 90 -4.06 0.70 -17.14
CA THR A 90 -4.69 0.03 -18.30
C THR A 90 -5.16 -1.38 -18.00
N ASP A 91 -4.51 -2.06 -17.04
CA ASP A 91 -4.75 -3.45 -16.66
C ASP A 91 -5.58 -3.59 -15.37
N ILE A 92 -6.19 -2.50 -14.88
CA ILE A 92 -6.90 -2.51 -13.59
C ILE A 92 -8.02 -3.55 -13.53
N LEU A 93 -8.74 -3.79 -14.63
CA LEU A 93 -9.80 -4.78 -14.70
C LEU A 93 -9.28 -6.21 -14.53
N LEU A 94 -8.12 -6.52 -15.12
CA LEU A 94 -7.49 -7.82 -14.98
C LEU A 94 -7.06 -8.07 -13.53
N ARG A 95 -6.42 -7.06 -12.92
CA ARG A 95 -6.00 -7.14 -11.50
C ARG A 95 -7.19 -7.31 -10.56
N LEU A 96 -8.32 -6.66 -10.85
CA LEU A 96 -9.55 -6.82 -10.07
C LEU A 96 -10.10 -8.25 -10.17
N GLU A 97 -10.14 -8.85 -11.37
CA GLU A 97 -10.58 -10.23 -11.55
C GLU A 97 -9.70 -11.23 -10.78
N GLU A 98 -8.38 -11.00 -10.77
CA GLU A 98 -7.44 -11.80 -9.98
C GLU A 98 -7.70 -11.71 -8.49
N LEU A 99 -7.94 -10.50 -7.97
CA LEU A 99 -8.26 -10.26 -6.57
C LEU A 99 -9.59 -10.92 -6.18
N GLU A 100 -10.64 -10.77 -6.97
CA GLU A 100 -11.94 -11.41 -6.71
C GLU A 100 -11.82 -12.95 -6.65
N ARG A 101 -11.00 -13.54 -7.52
CA ARG A 101 -10.73 -14.99 -7.51
C ARG A 101 -10.02 -15.42 -6.23
N GLU A 102 -9.02 -14.66 -5.79
CA GLU A 102 -8.32 -14.93 -4.53
C GLU A 102 -9.27 -14.81 -3.33
N GLU A 103 -10.06 -13.73 -3.25
CA GLU A 103 -11.03 -13.51 -2.18
C GLU A 103 -12.08 -14.61 -2.13
N GLY A 104 -12.61 -15.04 -3.28
CA GLY A 104 -13.53 -16.17 -3.37
C GLY A 104 -12.94 -17.47 -2.82
N LEU A 105 -11.64 -17.72 -3.04
CA LEU A 105 -10.94 -18.87 -2.43
C LEU A 105 -10.77 -18.70 -0.91
N ARG A 106 -10.47 -17.48 -0.44
CA ARG A 106 -10.32 -17.18 1.00
C ARG A 106 -11.64 -17.34 1.75
N LEU A 107 -12.76 -16.89 1.17
CA LEU A 107 -14.10 -17.04 1.75
C LEU A 107 -14.54 -18.51 1.84
N LYS A 108 -14.25 -19.33 0.82
CA LYS A 108 -14.52 -20.79 0.88
C LYS A 108 -13.70 -21.48 1.98
N LYS A 109 -12.45 -21.05 2.17
CA LYS A 109 -11.60 -21.56 3.25
C LYS A 109 -12.06 -21.08 4.64
N SER A 110 -12.57 -19.85 4.77
CA SER A 110 -12.99 -19.29 6.05
C SER A 110 -14.36 -19.79 6.51
N THR A 111 -15.31 -19.94 5.57
CA THR A 111 -16.62 -20.57 5.86
C THR A 111 -16.47 -22.06 6.16
N GLY A 112 -15.43 -22.70 5.62
CA GLY A 112 -14.88 -23.95 6.12
C GLY A 112 -14.17 -23.75 7.46
N GLU A 113 -14.91 -23.40 8.51
CA GLU A 113 -14.43 -23.47 9.88
C GLU A 113 -14.12 -24.94 10.23
N SER A 114 -12.94 -25.42 9.84
CA SER A 114 -12.26 -26.49 10.55
C SER A 114 -11.82 -25.93 11.89
N ARG A 115 -12.78 -25.66 12.76
CA ARG A 115 -12.55 -25.78 14.20
C ARG A 115 -12.46 -27.28 14.40
N PRO A 116 -11.27 -27.89 14.53
CA PRO A 116 -11.25 -29.28 14.94
C PRO A 116 -12.06 -29.34 16.23
N PHE A 117 -13.13 -30.14 16.23
CA PHE A 117 -13.80 -30.50 17.48
C PHE A 117 -12.75 -31.28 18.27
N ILE A 118 -11.96 -30.56 19.05
CA ILE A 118 -11.04 -31.15 20.00
C ILE A 118 -11.95 -31.53 21.17
N PRO A 119 -12.33 -32.80 21.34
CA PRO A 119 -13.09 -33.19 22.51
C PRO A 119 -12.26 -32.76 23.72
N ARG A 120 -12.82 -31.86 24.52
CA ARG A 120 -12.26 -31.53 25.83
C ARG A 120 -12.15 -32.87 26.53
N LYS A 121 -10.94 -33.32 26.86
CA LYS A 121 -10.74 -34.56 27.65
C LYS A 121 -11.30 -34.29 29.04
N PHE A 122 -12.62 -34.38 29.16
CA PHE A 122 -13.30 -34.32 30.44
C PHE A 122 -12.85 -35.55 31.20
N ASP A 123 -12.26 -35.34 32.37
CA ASP A 123 -11.84 -36.41 33.26
C ASP A 123 -13.08 -37.19 33.71
N THR A 124 -13.46 -38.17 32.90
CA THR A 124 -14.73 -38.89 33.01
C THR A 124 -14.77 -39.67 34.31
N ASP A 125 -13.59 -40.08 34.78
CA ASP A 125 -13.38 -40.86 35.99
C ASP A 125 -13.01 -40.00 37.21
N ARG A 126 -12.97 -38.67 37.09
CA ARG A 126 -12.53 -37.71 38.13
C ARG A 126 -11.22 -38.15 38.82
N LYS A 127 -10.24 -38.61 38.04
CA LYS A 127 -8.93 -39.10 38.51
C LYS A 127 -7.93 -37.97 38.78
N PHE A 128 -8.21 -36.73 38.38
CA PHE A 128 -7.37 -35.55 38.57
C PHE A 128 -7.90 -34.59 39.65
N THR A 129 -8.35 -35.15 40.78
CA THR A 129 -8.73 -34.36 41.96
C THR A 129 -7.50 -33.99 42.81
N THR A 130 -7.63 -32.91 43.58
CA THR A 130 -6.59 -32.44 44.52
C THR A 130 -6.28 -33.47 45.60
N GLU A 131 -7.29 -34.22 46.05
CA GLU A 131 -7.13 -35.27 47.06
C GLU A 131 -6.27 -36.44 46.58
N ARG A 132 -6.48 -36.91 45.35
CA ARG A 132 -5.66 -37.98 44.78
C ARG A 132 -4.22 -37.54 44.55
N MET A 133 -4.02 -36.32 44.06
CA MET A 133 -2.70 -35.73 43.93
C MET A 133 -2.01 -35.61 45.28
N SER A 134 -2.74 -35.17 46.31
CA SER A 134 -2.22 -35.05 47.68
C SER A 134 -1.71 -36.38 48.22
N ASN A 135 -2.50 -37.44 48.05
CA ASN A 135 -2.12 -38.78 48.51
C ASN A 135 -0.91 -39.34 47.74
N GLN A 136 -0.84 -39.12 46.42
CA GLN A 136 0.29 -39.56 45.60
C GLN A 136 1.59 -38.84 45.98
N LEU A 137 1.53 -37.53 46.23
CA LEU A 137 2.70 -36.76 46.66
C LEU A 137 3.16 -37.17 48.05
N SER A 138 2.22 -37.39 48.97
CA SER A 138 2.49 -37.93 50.29
C SER A 138 3.18 -39.31 50.22
N CYS A 139 2.71 -40.23 49.37
CA CYS A 139 3.37 -41.52 49.15
C CYS A 139 4.79 -41.40 48.57
N LEU A 140 5.09 -40.33 47.83
CA LEU A 140 6.42 -40.04 47.29
C LEU A 140 7.28 -39.21 48.24
N GLY A 141 6.79 -38.89 49.45
CA GLY A 141 7.49 -38.07 50.43
C GLY A 141 7.62 -36.60 50.06
N LEU A 142 6.72 -36.09 49.20
CA LEU A 142 6.67 -34.70 48.75
C LEU A 142 5.51 -33.96 49.43
N ASP A 143 5.70 -32.68 49.74
CA ASP A 143 4.69 -31.87 50.44
C ASP A 143 3.46 -31.57 49.56
N PRO A 144 2.29 -32.16 49.84
CA PRO A 144 1.09 -31.94 49.05
C PRO A 144 0.55 -30.49 49.07
N PRO A 145 0.54 -29.72 50.18
CA PRO A 145 -0.05 -28.38 50.18
C PRO A 145 0.74 -27.39 49.32
N LEU A 146 2.07 -27.49 49.27
CA LEU A 146 2.92 -26.64 48.43
C LEU A 146 2.67 -26.89 46.93
N ALA A 147 2.48 -28.15 46.54
CA ALA A 147 2.17 -28.52 45.16
C ALA A 147 0.78 -28.03 44.72
N ILE A 148 -0.22 -28.14 45.59
CA ILE A 148 -1.59 -27.65 45.33
C ILE A 148 -1.58 -26.13 45.14
N ASN A 149 -0.91 -25.39 46.03
CA ASN A 149 -0.79 -23.94 45.94
C ASN A 149 -0.02 -23.49 44.68
N ARG A 150 0.97 -24.28 44.25
CA ARG A 150 1.70 -24.05 42.99
C ARG A 150 0.86 -24.33 41.76
N ALA A 151 0.02 -25.36 41.78
CA ALA A 151 -0.89 -25.69 40.69
C ALA A 151 -1.99 -24.61 40.55
N SER A 152 -2.58 -24.20 41.68
CA SER A 152 -3.66 -23.19 41.72
C SER A 152 -3.18 -21.78 41.37
N SER A 153 -1.92 -21.44 41.68
CA SER A 153 -1.31 -20.16 41.29
C SER A 153 -1.01 -20.06 39.79
N LYS A 154 -0.62 -21.16 39.13
CA LYS A 154 -0.37 -21.19 37.68
C LYS A 154 -1.64 -21.05 36.85
N SER A 155 -2.79 -21.49 37.35
CA SER A 155 -4.09 -21.37 36.67
C SER A 155 -4.71 -19.97 36.76
N ARG A 156 -4.14 -19.05 37.53
CA ARG A 156 -4.50 -17.62 37.50
C ARG A 156 -3.81 -16.92 36.33
N SER A 157 -4.14 -17.31 35.11
CA SER A 157 -3.77 -16.50 33.95
C SER A 157 -4.55 -15.19 33.97
N ARG A 158 -3.84 -14.10 34.34
CA ARG A 158 -4.17 -12.68 34.06
C ARG A 158 -5.58 -12.23 34.46
N LEU A 159 -5.79 -11.99 35.76
CA LEU A 159 -6.82 -11.04 36.19
C LEU A 159 -6.17 -9.68 36.38
N ALA A 160 -6.68 -8.69 35.64
CA ALA A 160 -6.29 -7.28 35.67
C ALA A 160 -6.16 -6.75 37.10
N SER A 161 -5.05 -6.06 37.37
CA SER A 161 -4.79 -5.36 38.63
C SER A 161 -5.81 -4.25 38.86
N LYS A 162 -6.79 -4.47 39.75
CA LYS A 162 -7.51 -3.38 40.41
C LYS A 162 -6.61 -2.81 41.50
N VAL A 163 -6.21 -1.56 41.33
CA VAL A 163 -5.44 -0.75 42.28
C VAL A 163 -6.21 -0.66 43.60
N ALA A 164 -5.59 -1.11 44.69
CA ALA A 164 -6.07 -0.90 46.04
C ALA A 164 -5.63 0.49 46.52
N VAL A 165 -6.59 1.39 46.71
CA VAL A 165 -6.42 2.64 47.45
C VAL A 165 -6.27 2.27 48.93
N GLY A 166 -5.24 2.83 49.56
CA GLY A 166 -4.76 2.42 50.86
C GLY A 166 -5.69 2.79 52.02
N GLU A 167 -5.73 1.89 53.01
CA GLU A 167 -6.06 2.21 54.39
C GLU A 167 -4.90 1.71 55.26
N SER A 168 -3.96 2.62 55.52
CA SER A 168 -3.09 2.54 56.69
C SER A 168 -3.31 3.83 57.44
N LEU A 169 -3.72 3.75 58.71
CA LEU A 169 -3.35 4.63 59.83
C LEU A 169 -4.37 4.46 60.96
N LYS A 170 -4.00 3.71 61.99
CA LYS A 170 -3.90 4.15 63.40
C LYS A 170 -3.96 2.95 64.35
N ASP A 171 -2.80 2.32 64.54
CA ASP A 171 -2.43 1.73 65.82
C ASP A 171 -1.22 2.52 66.34
N SER A 172 -1.45 3.50 67.22
CA SER A 172 -0.46 3.98 68.21
C SER A 172 -1.02 5.15 69.01
N ALA A 173 -1.53 4.89 70.21
CA ALA A 173 -1.31 5.74 71.40
C ALA A 173 -1.94 5.07 72.63
N GLN A 174 -1.13 4.27 73.32
CA GLN A 174 -1.23 4.16 74.76
C GLN A 174 -0.72 5.47 75.36
N LYS A 175 -1.63 6.30 75.90
CA LYS A 175 -1.51 6.97 77.21
C LYS A 175 -2.82 7.67 77.56
#